data_AF-A0A2P2C0U3-F1
#
_entry.id   AF-A0A2P2C0U3-F1
#
_cell.length_a   1.000
_cell.length_b   1.000
_cell.length_c   1.000
_cell.angle_alpha   90.00
_cell.angle_beta   90.00
_cell.angle_gamma   90.00
#
_symmetry.space_group_name_H-M   'P 1'
#
loop_
_entity.id
_entity.type
_entity.pdbx_description
1 polymer ?
#
loop_
_entity_poly.entity_id
_entity_poly.type
_entity_poly.pdbx_seq_one_letter_code
_entity_poly.pdbx_strand_id
1 'polypeptide(L)'
;MPRERRFSGFPWRAVVTALWMLVTLVGVALLCCAVAEVGPSWVSAVGSVTVATSYSAALALRTGGRPVIYGLLALAIGIAAVGSDTDVLRNGAAVLTAVVSAVFAVAATVPAVRFVTAVREVLVAGFIAAGGALAVVGLEPQVALERFEYTSLAGALLLALLLVYRLGAGLHGLGRRGLLIVAVGGLVLASTLAYAEALRRYGSPDLVATLDDAVAWTRTNLGAVPRPLQVLLGTPALLWGCHMRARRRQGWWVCAFGVAGTVSIAAGLMHPRLGLVESALTVAYGVGLGLVLGYLVIRVDLALTGPRGAPGRRAEEASALRPEPRRTAPLL
;
A
#
# COMPACT_ATOMS: atom_id res chain seq x y z
N MET A 1 -36.27 -27.58 -28.10
CA MET A 1 -35.51 -27.86 -26.85
C MET A 1 -34.29 -26.95 -26.82
N PRO A 2 -33.88 -26.41 -25.65
CA PRO A 2 -34.46 -25.17 -25.13
C PRO A 2 -33.55 -23.94 -25.30
N ARG A 3 -34.23 -22.79 -25.40
CA ARG A 3 -33.70 -21.43 -25.28
C ARG A 3 -32.96 -21.29 -23.95
N GLU A 4 -31.64 -21.13 -24.00
CA GLU A 4 -30.90 -20.50 -22.91
C GLU A 4 -31.46 -19.09 -22.71
N ARG A 5 -32.24 -18.94 -21.64
CA ARG A 5 -32.64 -17.63 -21.14
C ARG A 5 -31.35 -16.90 -20.80
N ARG A 6 -30.98 -15.93 -21.64
CA ARG A 6 -30.15 -14.80 -21.23
C ARG A 6 -30.84 -14.19 -20.00
N PHE A 7 -30.36 -14.53 -18.81
CA PHE A 7 -30.56 -13.71 -17.62
C PHE A 7 -29.73 -12.43 -17.82
N SER A 8 -30.20 -11.58 -18.72
CA SER A 8 -29.81 -10.18 -18.79
C SER A 8 -30.63 -9.43 -17.75
N GLY A 9 -29.96 -8.77 -16.79
CA GLY A 9 -30.45 -7.47 -16.35
C GLY A 9 -30.51 -7.17 -14.85
N PHE A 10 -30.03 -8.02 -13.93
CA PHE A 10 -29.82 -7.52 -12.56
C PHE A 10 -28.35 -7.11 -12.36
N PRO A 11 -28.06 -5.84 -11.98
CA PRO A 11 -26.70 -5.35 -11.80
C PRO A 11 -26.09 -5.87 -10.48
N TRP A 12 -26.17 -7.18 -10.22
CA TRP A 12 -25.73 -7.82 -8.97
C TRP A 12 -24.30 -7.39 -8.58
N ARG A 13 -23.39 -7.34 -9.55
CA ARG A 13 -22.01 -6.89 -9.32
C ARG A 13 -21.94 -5.42 -8.88
N ALA A 14 -22.77 -4.55 -9.46
CA ALA A 14 -22.80 -3.14 -9.08
C ALA A 14 -23.40 -2.96 -7.68
N VAL A 15 -24.45 -3.70 -7.35
CA VAL A 15 -25.07 -3.71 -6.01
C VAL A 15 -24.08 -4.20 -4.95
N VAL A 16 -23.41 -5.32 -5.19
CA VAL A 16 -22.40 -5.86 -4.28
C VAL A 16 -21.22 -4.89 -4.11
N THR A 17 -20.78 -4.25 -5.19
CA THR A 17 -19.70 -3.25 -5.12
C THR A 17 -20.15 -2.01 -4.33
N ALA A 18 -21.36 -1.52 -4.57
CA ALA A 18 -21.92 -0.38 -3.86
C ALA A 18 -22.11 -0.67 -2.37
N LEU A 19 -22.62 -1.86 -2.03
CA LEU A 19 -22.74 -2.31 -0.65
C LEU A 19 -21.36 -2.41 0.03
N TRP A 20 -20.37 -2.99 -0.66
CA TRP A 20 -19.01 -3.04 -0.14
C TRP A 20 -18.44 -1.64 0.10
N MET A 21 -18.57 -0.72 -0.86
CA MET A 21 -18.14 0.68 -0.71
C MET A 21 -18.83 1.35 0.48
N LEU A 22 -20.14 1.15 0.63
CA LEU A 22 -20.91 1.68 1.75
C LEU A 22 -20.39 1.15 3.09
N VAL A 23 -20.17 -0.16 3.20
CA VAL A 23 -19.60 -0.78 4.41
C VAL A 23 -18.22 -0.24 4.71
N THR A 24 -17.35 -0.09 3.70
CA THR A 24 -16.03 0.54 3.88
C THR A 24 -16.15 1.98 4.36
N LEU A 25 -17.03 2.78 3.74
CA LEU A 25 -17.22 4.19 4.09
C LEU A 25 -17.78 4.34 5.50
N VAL A 26 -18.72 3.50 5.91
CA VAL A 26 -19.23 3.46 7.29
C VAL A 26 -18.12 3.10 8.27
N GLY A 27 -17.32 2.06 7.98
CA GLY A 27 -16.18 1.69 8.83
C GLY A 27 -15.17 2.81 8.99
N VAL A 28 -14.81 3.50 7.90
CA VAL A 28 -13.91 4.66 7.93
C VAL A 28 -14.55 5.84 8.66
N ALA A 29 -15.84 6.10 8.48
CA ALA A 29 -16.55 7.16 9.19
C ALA A 29 -16.56 6.93 10.71
N LEU A 30 -16.79 5.69 11.16
CA LEU A 30 -16.68 5.32 12.56
C LEU A 30 -15.28 5.60 13.10
N LEU A 31 -14.23 5.26 12.35
CA LEU A 31 -12.85 5.56 12.74
C LEU A 31 -12.57 7.07 12.81
N CYS A 32 -13.10 7.85 11.87
CA CYS A 32 -12.99 9.31 11.93
C CYS A 32 -13.72 9.89 13.15
N CYS A 33 -14.89 9.36 13.51
CA CYS A 33 -15.59 9.74 14.73
C CYS A 33 -14.76 9.40 15.97
N ALA A 34 -14.15 8.22 16.03
CA ALA A 34 -13.28 7.83 17.13
C ALA A 34 -12.05 8.75 17.26
N VAL A 35 -11.42 9.12 16.15
CA VAL A 35 -10.29 10.09 16.14
C VAL A 35 -10.72 11.48 16.60
N ALA A 36 -11.97 11.87 16.33
CA ALA A 36 -12.55 13.12 16.80
C ALA A 36 -13.09 13.03 18.24
N GLU A 37 -12.87 11.91 18.94
CA GLU A 37 -13.40 11.63 20.29
C GLU A 37 -14.94 11.71 20.36
N VAL A 38 -15.61 11.40 19.24
CA VAL A 38 -17.07 11.41 19.12
C VAL A 38 -17.64 10.01 19.22
N GLY A 39 -18.46 9.79 20.26
CA GLY A 39 -19.26 8.59 20.43
C GLY A 39 -18.70 7.60 21.45
N PRO A 40 -19.30 6.41 21.56
CA PRO A 40 -18.88 5.38 22.52
C PRO A 40 -17.48 4.82 22.25
N SER A 41 -16.82 4.28 23.28
CA SER A 41 -15.49 3.66 23.17
C SER A 41 -15.43 2.46 22.21
N TRP A 42 -16.55 1.77 21.96
CA TRP A 42 -16.58 0.64 21.03
C TRP A 42 -16.56 1.05 19.54
N VAL A 43 -16.71 2.34 19.23
CA VAL A 43 -16.76 2.85 17.85
C VAL A 43 -15.44 2.60 17.11
N SER A 44 -14.30 2.80 17.78
CA SER A 44 -12.96 2.52 17.22
C SER A 44 -12.82 1.04 16.84
N ALA A 45 -13.23 0.15 17.74
CA ALA A 45 -13.15 -1.29 17.53
C ALA A 45 -14.05 -1.76 16.37
N VAL A 46 -15.32 -1.33 16.34
CA VAL A 46 -16.26 -1.70 15.26
C VAL A 46 -15.79 -1.17 13.92
N GLY A 47 -15.34 0.09 13.87
CA GLY A 47 -14.77 0.68 12.66
C GLY A 47 -13.56 -0.09 12.14
N SER A 48 -12.65 -0.45 13.05
CA SER A 48 -11.41 -1.18 12.73
C SER A 48 -11.69 -2.58 12.17
N VAL A 49 -12.53 -3.35 12.85
CA VAL A 49 -12.93 -4.70 12.39
C VAL A 49 -13.64 -4.61 11.03
N THR A 50 -14.52 -3.62 10.86
CA THR A 50 -15.26 -3.42 9.59
C THR A 50 -14.30 -3.13 8.43
N VAL A 51 -13.33 -2.23 8.62
CA VAL A 51 -12.34 -1.91 7.58
C VAL A 51 -11.42 -3.10 7.29
N ALA A 52 -10.91 -3.78 8.34
CA ALA A 52 -10.05 -4.96 8.19
C ALA A 52 -10.76 -6.09 7.42
N THR A 53 -12.02 -6.38 7.77
CA THR A 53 -12.88 -7.34 7.06
C THR A 53 -13.12 -6.93 5.62
N SER A 54 -13.49 -5.67 5.40
CA SER A 54 -13.80 -5.13 4.08
C SER A 54 -12.58 -5.17 3.14
N TYR A 55 -11.40 -4.79 3.62
CA TYR A 55 -10.15 -4.80 2.84
C TYR A 55 -9.65 -6.22 2.58
N SER A 56 -9.80 -7.13 3.55
CA SER A 56 -9.47 -8.55 3.36
C SER A 56 -10.32 -9.19 2.26
N ALA A 57 -11.64 -8.94 2.29
CA ALA A 57 -12.55 -9.39 1.24
C ALA A 57 -12.21 -8.77 -0.12
N ALA A 58 -11.89 -7.47 -0.16
CA ALA A 58 -11.54 -6.76 -1.38
C ALA A 58 -10.23 -7.24 -1.99
N LEU A 59 -9.21 -7.49 -1.17
CA LEU A 59 -7.93 -8.04 -1.61
C LEU A 59 -8.12 -9.45 -2.19
N ALA A 60 -8.89 -10.30 -1.50
CA ALA A 60 -9.24 -11.63 -2.01
C ALA A 60 -9.99 -11.56 -3.33
N LEU A 61 -10.97 -10.66 -3.48
CA LEU A 61 -11.66 -10.44 -4.76
C LEU A 61 -10.70 -9.99 -5.86
N ARG A 62 -9.84 -9.01 -5.57
CA ARG A 62 -8.89 -8.44 -6.52
C ARG A 62 -7.87 -9.46 -7.01
N THR A 63 -7.52 -10.43 -6.17
CA THR A 63 -6.56 -11.49 -6.46
C THR A 63 -7.21 -12.78 -6.96
N GLY A 64 -8.51 -12.78 -7.28
CA GLY A 64 -9.23 -13.96 -7.79
C GLY A 64 -9.43 -15.07 -6.75
N GLY A 65 -9.35 -14.75 -5.46
CA GLY A 65 -9.60 -15.64 -4.33
C GLY A 65 -11.08 -15.73 -3.94
N ARG A 66 -11.34 -16.22 -2.71
CA ARG A 66 -12.69 -16.42 -2.16
C ARG A 66 -13.03 -15.31 -1.15
N PRO A 67 -13.62 -14.17 -1.58
CA PRO A 67 -13.77 -12.98 -0.74
C PRO A 67 -14.57 -13.20 0.54
N VAL A 68 -15.60 -14.06 0.48
CA VAL A 68 -16.44 -14.40 1.65
C VAL A 68 -15.61 -15.11 2.72
N ILE A 69 -14.74 -16.06 2.34
CA ILE A 69 -13.93 -16.82 3.30
C ILE A 69 -12.92 -15.91 4.00
N TYR A 70 -12.16 -15.14 3.21
CA TYR A 70 -11.16 -14.23 3.79
C TYR A 70 -11.78 -13.07 4.56
N GLY A 71 -12.95 -12.57 4.14
CA GLY A 71 -13.72 -11.59 4.90
C GLY A 71 -14.21 -12.14 6.24
N LEU A 72 -14.82 -13.33 6.26
CA LEU A 72 -15.27 -13.98 7.49
C LEU A 72 -14.12 -14.33 8.43
N LEU A 73 -12.98 -14.78 7.89
CA LEU A 73 -11.79 -15.04 8.70
C LEU A 73 -11.26 -13.74 9.34
N ALA A 74 -11.17 -12.66 8.58
CA ALA A 74 -10.76 -11.36 9.11
C ALA A 74 -11.76 -10.84 10.16
N LEU A 75 -13.06 -11.04 9.94
CA LEU A 75 -14.10 -10.70 10.91
C LEU A 75 -13.93 -11.51 12.21
N ALA A 76 -13.73 -12.82 12.11
CA ALA A 76 -13.53 -13.70 13.26
C ALA A 76 -12.26 -13.32 14.05
N ILE A 77 -11.15 -13.05 13.36
CA ILE A 77 -9.90 -12.59 13.99
C ILE A 77 -10.11 -11.24 14.67
N GLY A 78 -10.79 -10.29 14.01
CA GLY A 78 -11.06 -8.96 14.56
C GLY A 78 -11.96 -9.02 15.80
N ILE A 79 -13.04 -9.79 15.77
CA ILE A 79 -13.93 -10.00 16.91
C ILE A 79 -13.17 -10.68 18.07
N ALA A 80 -12.36 -11.70 17.77
CA ALA A 80 -11.57 -12.37 18.80
C ALA A 80 -10.53 -11.42 19.43
N ALA A 81 -9.88 -10.58 18.63
CA ALA A 81 -8.91 -9.60 19.12
C ALA A 81 -9.54 -8.55 20.03
N VAL A 82 -10.68 -7.98 19.64
CA VAL A 82 -11.40 -6.98 20.45
C VAL A 82 -12.05 -7.62 21.68
N GLY A 83 -12.66 -8.80 21.53
CA GLY A 83 -13.44 -9.43 22.60
C GLY A 83 -12.62 -10.18 23.66
N SER A 84 -11.38 -10.59 23.34
CA SER A 84 -10.50 -11.27 24.31
C SER A 84 -9.80 -10.32 25.28
N ASP A 85 -9.77 -9.02 24.96
CA ASP A 85 -9.04 -7.98 25.69
C ASP A 85 -7.56 -8.31 25.97
N THR A 86 -6.94 -9.10 25.10
CA THR A 86 -5.51 -9.44 25.20
C THR A 86 -4.69 -8.60 24.23
N ASP A 87 -3.63 -7.97 24.75
CA ASP A 87 -2.72 -7.17 23.93
C ASP A 87 -2.10 -8.00 22.79
N VAL A 88 -1.82 -9.28 23.03
CA VAL A 88 -1.24 -10.18 22.02
C VAL A 88 -2.14 -10.32 20.79
N LEU A 89 -3.45 -10.54 20.98
CA LEU A 89 -4.38 -10.69 19.87
C LEU A 89 -4.65 -9.36 19.17
N ARG A 90 -4.75 -8.25 19.92
CA ARG A 90 -4.88 -6.89 19.35
C ARG A 90 -3.65 -6.54 18.49
N ASN A 91 -2.45 -6.81 19.00
CA ASN A 91 -1.19 -6.57 18.30
C ASN A 91 -1.09 -7.41 17.01
N GLY A 92 -1.43 -8.69 17.07
CA GLY A 92 -1.48 -9.56 15.90
C GLY A 92 -2.48 -9.09 14.85
N ALA A 93 -3.70 -8.72 15.27
CA ALA A 93 -4.74 -8.19 14.39
C ALA A 93 -4.33 -6.86 13.75
N ALA A 94 -3.67 -5.97 14.50
CA ALA A 94 -3.14 -4.70 13.99
C ALA A 94 -2.08 -4.92 12.90
N VAL A 95 -1.12 -5.83 13.13
CA VAL A 95 -0.10 -6.18 12.13
C VAL A 95 -0.76 -6.76 10.87
N LEU A 96 -1.68 -7.72 11.01
CA LEU A 96 -2.39 -8.32 9.87
C LEU A 96 -3.22 -7.28 9.10
N THR A 97 -3.89 -6.37 9.82
CA THR A 97 -4.66 -5.28 9.21
C THR A 97 -3.75 -4.34 8.42
N ALA A 98 -2.59 -3.98 8.96
CA ALA A 98 -1.60 -3.17 8.25
C ALA A 98 -1.09 -3.87 6.99
N VAL A 99 -0.76 -5.16 7.09
CA VAL A 99 -0.28 -5.99 5.97
C VAL A 99 -1.33 -6.05 4.85
N VAL A 100 -2.57 -6.42 5.18
CA VAL A 100 -3.66 -6.54 4.20
C VAL A 100 -3.96 -5.18 3.57
N SER A 101 -4.03 -4.11 4.37
CA SER A 101 -4.32 -2.77 3.87
C SER A 101 -3.24 -2.25 2.93
N ALA A 102 -1.97 -2.45 3.29
CA ALA A 102 -0.84 -2.04 2.48
C ALA A 102 -0.82 -2.75 1.13
N VAL A 103 -1.04 -4.07 1.12
CA VAL A 103 -1.07 -4.88 -0.10
C VAL A 103 -2.32 -4.56 -0.93
N PHE A 104 -3.49 -4.38 -0.30
CA PHE A 104 -4.72 -4.00 -0.98
C PHE A 104 -4.59 -2.63 -1.66
N ALA A 105 -4.00 -1.64 -0.99
CA ALA A 105 -3.73 -0.32 -1.55
C ALA A 105 -2.93 -0.42 -2.86
N VAL A 106 -1.89 -1.26 -2.88
CA VAL A 106 -1.11 -1.53 -4.11
C VAL A 106 -1.93 -2.27 -5.16
N ALA A 107 -2.63 -3.35 -4.77
CA ALA A 107 -3.41 -4.18 -5.70
C ALA A 107 -4.60 -3.43 -6.34
N ALA A 108 -5.14 -2.42 -5.66
CA ALA A 108 -6.26 -1.59 -6.11
C ALA A 108 -5.86 -0.59 -7.20
N THR A 109 -4.56 -0.32 -7.38
CA THR A 109 -4.07 0.55 -8.46
C THR A 109 -4.31 -0.08 -9.83
N VAL A 110 -4.46 0.77 -10.84
CA VAL A 110 -4.59 0.35 -12.25
C VAL A 110 -3.41 0.84 -13.09
N PRO A 111 -3.12 0.21 -14.25
CA PRO A 111 -2.07 0.68 -15.15
C PRO A 111 -2.31 2.10 -15.64
N ALA A 112 -1.25 2.90 -15.76
CA ALA A 112 -1.36 4.32 -16.07
C ALA A 112 -0.34 4.79 -17.11
N VAL A 113 -0.79 5.10 -18.34
CA VAL A 113 0.10 5.55 -19.43
C VAL A 113 0.66 6.95 -19.18
N ARG A 114 -0.14 7.85 -18.61
CA ARG A 114 0.24 9.25 -18.35
C ARG A 114 0.71 9.42 -16.91
N PHE A 115 1.71 10.29 -16.71
CA PHE A 115 2.24 10.60 -15.39
C PHE A 115 1.15 11.04 -14.41
N VAL A 116 0.28 11.98 -14.81
CA VAL A 116 -0.82 12.47 -13.96
C VAL A 116 -1.78 11.35 -13.55
N THR A 117 -2.06 10.40 -14.46
CA THR A 117 -2.87 9.23 -14.13
C THR A 117 -2.14 8.32 -13.14
N ALA A 118 -0.83 8.14 -13.27
CA ALA A 118 -0.02 7.38 -12.31
C ALA A 118 0.01 8.05 -10.93
N VAL A 119 0.15 9.38 -10.87
CA VAL A 119 0.05 10.17 -9.63
C VAL A 119 -1.31 9.93 -8.97
N ARG A 120 -2.40 9.97 -9.73
CA ARG A 120 -3.74 9.67 -9.21
C ARG A 120 -3.79 8.28 -8.57
N GLU A 121 -3.20 7.25 -9.20
CA GLU A 121 -3.20 5.90 -8.61
C GLU A 121 -2.35 5.82 -7.33
N VAL A 122 -1.24 6.57 -7.23
CA VAL A 122 -0.48 6.71 -5.98
C VAL A 122 -1.33 7.36 -4.88
N LEU A 123 -2.07 8.42 -5.20
CA LEU A 123 -2.97 9.09 -4.24
C LEU A 123 -4.11 8.18 -3.80
N VAL A 124 -4.70 7.42 -4.72
CA VAL A 124 -5.73 6.42 -4.39
C VAL A 124 -5.17 5.35 -3.46
N ALA A 125 -3.99 4.81 -3.74
CA ALA A 125 -3.35 3.83 -2.87
C ALA A 125 -3.03 4.43 -1.49
N GLY A 126 -2.54 5.67 -1.45
CA GLY A 126 -2.32 6.41 -0.20
C GLY A 126 -3.61 6.56 0.62
N PHE A 127 -4.73 6.88 -0.02
CA PHE A 127 -6.03 7.00 0.66
C PHE A 127 -6.52 5.66 1.21
N ILE A 128 -6.39 4.56 0.45
CA ILE A 128 -6.72 3.22 0.93
C ILE A 128 -5.81 2.84 2.11
N ALA A 129 -4.51 3.10 2.00
CA ALA A 129 -3.56 2.84 3.07
C ALA A 129 -3.86 3.67 4.33
N ALA A 130 -4.29 4.93 4.19
CA ALA A 130 -4.71 5.77 5.30
C ALA A 130 -5.97 5.24 6.01
N GLY A 131 -6.97 4.73 5.26
CA GLY A 131 -8.12 4.06 5.86
C GLY A 131 -7.72 2.81 6.65
N GLY A 132 -6.78 2.02 6.12
CA GLY A 132 -6.18 0.89 6.84
C GLY A 132 -5.38 1.31 8.07
N ALA A 133 -4.63 2.41 7.99
CA ALA A 133 -3.88 2.97 9.11
C ALA A 133 -4.79 3.41 10.26
N LEU A 134 -5.93 4.05 9.95
CA LEU A 134 -6.95 4.36 10.95
C LEU A 134 -7.51 3.10 11.62
N ALA A 135 -7.72 2.03 10.86
CA ALA A 135 -8.17 0.74 11.40
C ALA A 135 -7.12 0.08 12.30
N VAL A 136 -5.83 0.25 12.00
CA VAL A 136 -4.75 -0.21 12.88
C VAL A 136 -4.77 0.60 14.19
N VAL A 137 -4.88 1.93 14.11
CA VAL A 137 -4.93 2.81 15.29
C VAL A 137 -6.14 2.48 16.17
N GLY A 138 -7.32 2.26 15.57
CA GLY A 138 -8.54 1.95 16.30
C GLY A 138 -8.58 0.56 16.95
N LEU A 139 -7.61 -0.32 16.67
CA LEU A 139 -7.40 -1.56 17.43
C LEU A 139 -6.60 -1.32 18.73
N GLU A 140 -6.07 -0.11 18.92
CA GLU A 140 -5.29 0.32 20.08
C GLU A 140 -4.17 -0.68 20.44
N PRO A 141 -3.28 -1.03 19.49
CA PRO A 141 -2.24 -2.03 19.75
C PRO A 141 -1.17 -1.48 20.70
N GLN A 142 -0.78 -2.30 21.68
CA GLN A 142 0.34 -2.03 22.58
C GLN A 142 1.64 -2.63 22.02
N VAL A 143 2.18 -2.00 20.97
CA VAL A 143 3.41 -2.45 20.28
C VAL A 143 4.49 -1.39 20.28
N ALA A 144 5.75 -1.82 20.40
CA ALA A 144 6.87 -0.97 20.04
C ALA A 144 6.79 -0.63 18.54
N LEU A 145 6.76 0.66 18.22
CA LEU A 145 6.56 1.16 16.85
C LEU A 145 7.54 0.55 15.85
N GLU A 146 8.81 0.38 16.25
CA GLU A 146 9.84 -0.23 15.42
C GLU A 146 9.52 -1.70 15.07
N ARG A 147 9.11 -2.49 16.07
CA ARG A 147 8.76 -3.90 15.86
C ARG A 147 7.54 -4.03 14.96
N PHE A 148 6.54 -3.17 15.17
CA PHE A 148 5.38 -3.13 14.30
C PHE A 148 5.78 -2.81 12.87
N GLU A 149 6.56 -1.75 12.66
CA GLU A 149 6.97 -1.31 11.34
C GLU A 149 7.72 -2.41 10.58
N TYR A 150 8.70 -3.06 11.22
CA TYR A 150 9.42 -4.16 10.61
C TYR A 150 8.55 -5.39 10.33
N THR A 151 7.69 -5.77 11.28
CA THR A 151 6.84 -6.96 11.13
C THR A 151 5.80 -6.75 10.03
N SER A 152 5.15 -5.60 10.01
CA SER A 152 4.17 -5.24 8.98
C SER A 152 4.83 -5.06 7.61
N LEU A 153 6.02 -4.46 7.54
CA LEU A 153 6.78 -4.32 6.29
C LEU A 153 7.19 -5.68 5.73
N ALA A 154 7.76 -6.55 6.57
CA ALA A 154 8.16 -7.89 6.17
C ALA A 154 6.95 -8.73 5.71
N GLY A 155 5.86 -8.71 6.48
CA GLY A 155 4.61 -9.41 6.13
C GLY A 155 3.98 -8.88 4.83
N ALA A 156 3.95 -7.56 4.65
CA ALA A 156 3.40 -6.93 3.45
C ALA A 156 4.24 -7.21 2.20
N LEU A 157 5.57 -7.14 2.31
CA LEU A 157 6.48 -7.51 1.23
C LEU A 157 6.34 -8.98 0.88
N LEU A 158 6.33 -9.88 1.86
CA LEU A 158 6.15 -11.32 1.62
C LEU A 158 4.83 -11.58 0.89
N LEU A 159 3.71 -11.05 1.39
CA LEU A 159 2.41 -11.22 0.77
C LEU A 159 2.35 -10.59 -0.63
N ALA A 160 2.91 -9.39 -0.82
CA ALA A 160 2.97 -8.73 -2.12
C ALA A 160 3.78 -9.55 -3.12
N LEU A 161 4.94 -10.08 -2.73
CA LEU A 161 5.78 -10.92 -3.59
C LEU A 161 5.08 -12.24 -3.95
N LEU A 162 4.37 -12.87 -3.01
CA LEU A 162 3.57 -14.07 -3.28
C LEU A 162 2.44 -13.81 -4.28
N LEU A 163 1.75 -12.67 -4.14
CA LEU A 163 0.69 -12.27 -5.08
C LEU A 163 1.28 -11.93 -6.45
N VAL A 164 2.37 -11.18 -6.49
CA VAL A 164 3.03 -10.79 -7.73
C VAL A 164 3.64 -11.99 -8.44
N TYR A 165 4.14 -12.99 -7.71
CA TYR A 165 4.58 -14.25 -8.31
C TYR A 165 3.44 -14.92 -9.08
N ARG A 166 2.21 -14.89 -8.55
CA ARG A 166 1.02 -15.41 -9.26
C ARG A 166 0.56 -14.52 -10.41
N LEU A 167 0.61 -13.20 -10.24
CA LEU A 167 0.13 -12.21 -11.23
C LEU A 167 1.10 -12.00 -12.41
N GLY A 168 2.40 -12.01 -12.13
CA GLY A 168 3.48 -11.66 -13.03
C GLY A 168 4.02 -12.82 -13.89
N ALA A 169 3.25 -13.91 -14.02
CA ALA A 169 3.65 -15.16 -14.71
C ALA A 169 4.86 -15.89 -14.08
N GLY A 170 5.03 -15.78 -12.76
CA GLY A 170 6.11 -16.43 -12.00
C GLY A 170 7.50 -15.85 -12.29
N LEU A 171 8.55 -16.54 -11.82
CA LEU A 171 9.96 -16.18 -12.10
C LEU A 171 10.28 -16.22 -13.61
N HIS A 172 9.54 -17.01 -14.38
CA HIS A 172 9.70 -17.09 -15.84
C HIS A 172 9.25 -15.80 -16.55
N GLY A 173 8.27 -15.07 -16.00
CA GLY A 173 7.82 -13.78 -16.50
C GLY A 173 8.72 -12.60 -16.10
N LEU A 174 9.69 -12.81 -15.21
CA LEU A 174 10.59 -11.78 -14.69
C LEU A 174 11.53 -11.25 -15.79
N GLY A 175 12.11 -12.15 -16.59
CA GLY A 175 13.20 -11.83 -17.51
C GLY A 175 14.40 -11.16 -16.80
N ARG A 176 15.43 -10.79 -17.57
CA ARG A 176 16.62 -10.10 -17.01
C ARG A 176 16.28 -8.75 -16.37
N ARG A 177 15.33 -8.02 -16.95
CA ARG A 177 14.92 -6.69 -16.47
C ARG A 177 14.14 -6.76 -15.16
N GLY A 178 13.18 -7.68 -15.03
CA GLY A 178 12.47 -7.88 -13.76
C GLY A 178 13.43 -8.32 -12.65
N LEU A 179 14.44 -9.15 -12.97
CA LEU A 179 15.47 -9.57 -12.01
C LEU A 179 16.26 -8.37 -11.51
N LEU A 180 16.72 -7.52 -12.44
CA LEU A 180 17.43 -6.29 -12.10
C LEU A 180 16.58 -5.39 -11.22
N ILE A 181 15.28 -5.23 -11.51
CA ILE A 181 14.39 -4.39 -10.70
C ILE A 181 14.22 -4.96 -9.29
N VAL A 182 14.00 -6.27 -9.15
CA VAL A 182 13.88 -6.90 -7.82
C VAL A 182 15.19 -6.79 -7.06
N ALA A 183 16.34 -6.99 -7.71
CA ALA A 183 17.66 -6.86 -7.11
C ALA A 183 17.94 -5.42 -6.65
N VAL A 184 17.70 -4.42 -7.51
CA VAL A 184 17.91 -3.00 -7.18
C VAL A 184 16.93 -2.54 -6.10
N GLY A 185 15.64 -2.87 -6.21
CA GLY A 185 14.64 -2.54 -5.20
C GLY A 185 14.97 -3.19 -3.85
N GLY A 186 15.39 -4.46 -3.86
CA GLY A 186 15.85 -5.18 -2.68
C GLY A 186 17.11 -4.56 -2.08
N LEU A 187 18.07 -4.13 -2.91
CA LEU A 187 19.28 -3.46 -2.47
C LEU A 187 18.98 -2.08 -1.85
N VAL A 188 18.12 -1.27 -2.47
CA VAL A 188 17.70 0.03 -1.93
C VAL A 188 16.98 -0.17 -0.59
N LEU A 189 16.08 -1.15 -0.50
CA LEU A 189 15.41 -1.50 0.75
C LEU A 189 16.42 -1.90 1.83
N ALA A 190 17.27 -2.89 1.54
CA ALA A 190 18.27 -3.40 2.47
C ALA A 190 19.23 -2.29 2.92
N SER A 191 19.69 -1.44 2.00
CA SER A 191 20.59 -0.33 2.31
C SER A 191 19.91 0.71 3.19
N THR A 192 18.64 1.03 2.94
CA THR A 192 17.88 1.99 3.77
C THR A 192 17.71 1.46 5.19
N LEU A 193 17.36 0.18 5.34
CA LEU A 193 17.20 -0.46 6.66
C LEU A 193 18.55 -0.61 7.38
N ALA A 194 19.57 -1.08 6.68
CA ALA A 194 20.92 -1.25 7.23
C ALA A 194 21.50 0.09 7.68
N TYR A 195 21.30 1.16 6.91
CA TYR A 195 21.73 2.50 7.29
C TYR A 195 21.02 3.00 8.55
N ALA A 196 19.69 2.83 8.62
CA ALA A 196 18.92 3.22 9.80
C ALA A 196 19.30 2.43 11.06
N GLU A 197 19.63 1.14 10.91
CA GLU A 197 20.10 0.30 12.02
C GLU A 197 21.55 0.63 12.42
N ALA A 198 22.42 0.88 11.44
CA ALA A 198 23.81 1.26 11.66
C ALA A 198 23.90 2.59 12.39
N LEU A 199 23.09 3.58 11.99
CA LEU A 199 23.02 4.87 12.67
C LEU A 199 22.54 4.71 14.13
N ARG A 200 21.56 3.85 14.38
CA ARG A 200 21.04 3.60 15.74
C ARG A 200 22.03 2.89 16.67
N ARG A 201 22.85 1.98 16.15
CA ARG A 201 23.78 1.17 16.97
C ARG A 201 25.19 1.73 17.04
N TYR A 202 25.65 2.34 15.95
CA TYR A 202 27.05 2.69 15.73
C TYR A 202 27.25 4.15 15.30
N GLY A 203 26.19 4.97 15.30
CA GLY A 203 26.30 6.40 14.99
C GLY A 203 27.25 7.10 15.96
N SER A 204 28.24 7.82 15.43
CA SER A 204 29.09 8.69 16.25
C SER A 204 28.23 9.80 16.87
N PRO A 205 28.49 10.23 18.12
CA PRO A 205 27.71 11.27 18.79
C PRO A 205 27.48 12.53 17.95
N ASP A 206 28.53 13.03 17.27
CA ASP A 206 28.45 14.25 16.44
C ASP A 206 27.53 14.09 15.22
N LEU A 207 27.56 12.92 14.58
CA LEU A 207 26.68 12.61 13.44
C LEU A 207 25.22 12.53 13.90
N VAL A 208 24.96 11.87 15.03
CA VAL A 208 23.62 11.77 15.60
C VAL A 208 23.10 13.15 16.00
N ALA A 209 23.93 13.98 16.66
CA ALA A 209 23.58 15.35 17.01
C ALA A 209 23.24 16.20 15.78
N THR A 210 24.05 16.12 14.72
CA THR A 210 23.79 16.85 13.46
C THR A 210 22.47 16.44 12.81
N LEU A 211 22.14 15.15 12.85
CA LEU A 211 20.88 14.63 12.32
C LEU A 211 19.69 15.04 13.20
N ASP A 212 19.84 15.00 14.52
CA ASP A 212 18.81 15.45 15.46
C ASP A 212 18.54 16.95 15.30
N ASP A 213 19.59 17.77 15.10
CA ASP A 213 19.46 19.20 14.80
C ASP A 213 18.74 19.44 13.48
N ALA A 214 19.06 18.66 12.44
CA ALA A 214 18.36 18.73 11.15
C ALA A 214 16.89 18.34 11.28
N VAL A 215 16.58 17.30 12.06
CA VAL A 215 15.21 16.85 12.37
C VAL A 215 14.46 17.93 13.15
N ALA A 216 15.08 18.51 14.18
CA ALA A 216 14.50 19.57 14.99
C ALA A 216 14.21 20.83 14.16
N TRP A 217 15.17 21.24 13.32
CA TRP A 217 15.00 22.35 12.38
C TRP A 217 13.85 22.07 11.41
N THR A 218 13.79 20.87 10.84
CA THR A 218 12.75 20.46 9.88
C THR A 218 11.38 20.47 10.55
N ARG A 219 11.24 19.94 11.77
CA ARG A 219 9.98 19.99 12.52
C ARG A 219 9.55 21.43 12.83
N THR A 220 10.49 22.27 13.26
CA THR A 220 10.19 23.65 13.67
C THR A 220 9.79 24.51 12.47
N ASN A 221 10.42 24.33 11.30
CA ASN A 221 10.18 25.18 10.12
C ASN A 221 9.15 24.60 9.14
N LEU A 222 9.10 23.28 8.99
CA LEU A 222 8.25 22.59 8.01
C LEU A 222 7.11 21.79 8.65
N GLY A 223 7.09 21.66 9.98
CA GLY A 223 6.01 21.02 10.74
C GLY A 223 6.03 19.50 10.75
N ALA A 224 6.89 18.83 9.95
CA ALA A 224 6.99 17.37 9.89
C ALA A 224 8.25 16.89 9.16
N VAL A 225 8.67 15.64 9.41
CA VAL A 225 9.81 14.99 8.75
C VAL A 225 9.35 13.81 7.90
N PRO A 226 9.61 13.79 6.59
CA PRO A 226 9.18 12.70 5.71
C PRO A 226 9.89 11.38 6.05
N ARG A 227 9.19 10.26 5.91
CA ARG A 227 9.75 8.93 6.18
C ARG A 227 10.65 8.46 5.02
N PRO A 228 11.93 8.12 5.25
CA PRO A 228 12.88 7.76 4.18
C PRO A 228 12.42 6.59 3.31
N LEU A 229 11.88 5.51 3.90
CA LEU A 229 11.41 4.35 3.14
C LEU A 229 10.27 4.69 2.17
N GLN A 230 9.39 5.61 2.56
CA GLN A 230 8.29 6.07 1.70
C GLN A 230 8.82 6.91 0.53
N VAL A 231 9.77 7.81 0.79
CA VAL A 231 10.37 8.70 -0.20
C VAL A 231 11.27 7.95 -1.19
N LEU A 232 12.19 7.11 -0.69
CA LEU A 232 13.25 6.51 -1.48
C LEU A 232 12.80 5.28 -2.27
N LEU A 233 11.82 4.54 -1.75
CA LEU A 233 11.42 3.26 -2.32
C LEU A 233 9.91 3.18 -2.57
N GLY A 234 9.10 3.36 -1.53
CA GLY A 234 7.66 3.09 -1.56
C GLY A 234 6.91 3.84 -2.66
N THR A 235 6.85 5.18 -2.54
CA THR A 235 6.11 6.01 -3.49
C THR A 235 6.71 5.97 -4.91
N PRO A 236 8.05 6.06 -5.11
CA PRO A 236 8.64 5.94 -6.43
C PRO A 236 8.32 4.61 -7.12
N ALA A 237 8.42 3.50 -6.38
CA ALA A 237 8.16 2.16 -6.92
C ALA A 237 6.69 1.99 -7.29
N LEU A 238 5.77 2.54 -6.49
CA LEU A 238 4.33 2.51 -6.81
C LEU A 238 4.03 3.31 -8.09
N LEU A 239 4.59 4.51 -8.21
CA LEU A 239 4.39 5.40 -9.35
C LEU A 239 4.95 4.79 -10.64
N TRP A 240 6.23 4.39 -10.61
CA TRP A 240 6.90 3.77 -11.74
C TRP A 240 6.27 2.42 -12.10
N GLY A 241 5.87 1.63 -11.10
CA GLY A 241 5.19 0.36 -11.31
C GLY A 241 3.83 0.51 -12.02
N CYS A 242 3.01 1.50 -11.63
CA CYS A 242 1.75 1.80 -12.33
C CYS A 242 2.01 2.24 -13.78
N HIS A 243 3.08 3.01 -14.02
CA HIS A 243 3.48 3.43 -15.35
C HIS A 243 3.96 2.25 -16.21
N MET A 244 4.80 1.39 -15.65
CA MET A 244 5.33 0.20 -16.31
C MET A 244 4.24 -0.82 -16.62
N ARG A 245 3.26 -1.03 -15.72
CA ARG A 245 2.15 -1.96 -15.92
C ARG A 245 1.31 -1.66 -17.15
N ALA A 246 1.31 -0.42 -17.64
CA ALA A 246 0.60 -0.06 -18.86
C ALA A 246 1.24 -0.68 -20.13
N ARG A 247 2.49 -1.12 -20.03
CA ARG A 247 3.30 -1.62 -21.14
C ARG A 247 3.81 -3.05 -20.90
N ARG A 248 4.09 -3.41 -19.65
CA ARG A 248 4.80 -4.63 -19.26
C ARG A 248 4.27 -5.19 -17.95
N ARG A 249 4.05 -6.51 -17.91
CA ARG A 249 3.66 -7.24 -16.68
C ARG A 249 4.69 -7.16 -15.56
N GLN A 250 5.97 -6.94 -15.90
CA GLN A 250 7.06 -6.71 -14.95
C GLN A 250 6.80 -5.53 -14.00
N GLY A 251 5.92 -4.59 -14.38
CA GLY A 251 5.53 -3.47 -13.51
C GLY A 251 4.94 -3.91 -12.17
N TRP A 252 4.36 -5.11 -12.07
CA TRP A 252 3.88 -5.67 -10.79
C TRP A 252 5.01 -5.92 -9.78
N TRP A 253 6.19 -6.35 -10.23
CA TRP A 253 7.37 -6.52 -9.36
C TRP A 253 7.84 -5.20 -8.79
N VAL A 254 7.71 -4.11 -9.55
CA VAL A 254 8.01 -2.75 -9.06
C VAL A 254 6.94 -2.32 -8.05
N CYS A 255 5.66 -2.49 -8.38
CA CYS A 255 4.55 -2.17 -7.48
C CYS A 255 4.63 -2.89 -6.14
N ALA A 256 5.21 -4.11 -6.08
CA ALA A 256 5.39 -4.84 -4.83
C ALA A 256 6.15 -4.03 -3.79
N PHE A 257 7.21 -3.31 -4.18
CA PHE A 257 7.95 -2.42 -3.27
C PHE A 257 7.15 -1.19 -2.85
N GLY A 258 6.06 -0.87 -3.54
CA GLY A 258 5.10 0.16 -3.14
C GLY A 258 4.48 -0.10 -1.76
N VAL A 259 4.45 -1.35 -1.29
CA VAL A 259 3.99 -1.66 0.07
C VAL A 259 4.87 -1.03 1.14
N ALA A 260 6.14 -0.75 0.86
CA ALA A 260 7.00 -0.02 1.80
C ALA A 260 6.45 1.40 2.08
N GLY A 261 5.87 2.04 1.05
CA GLY A 261 5.23 3.34 1.20
C GLY A 261 3.89 3.24 1.92
N THR A 262 3.05 2.25 1.59
CA THR A 262 1.72 2.12 2.20
C THR A 262 1.77 1.62 3.64
N VAL A 263 2.72 0.76 4.02
CA VAL A 263 2.99 0.40 5.42
C VAL A 263 3.48 1.62 6.21
N SER A 264 4.35 2.46 5.61
CA SER A 264 4.86 3.67 6.27
C SER A 264 3.76 4.66 6.66
N ILE A 265 2.62 4.66 5.96
CA ILE A 265 1.45 5.47 6.32
C ILE A 265 0.87 5.02 7.66
N ALA A 266 0.71 3.70 7.87
CA ALA A 266 0.26 3.16 9.16
C ALA A 266 1.25 3.46 10.29
N ALA A 267 2.54 3.27 10.04
CA ALA A 267 3.57 3.58 11.03
C ALA A 267 3.66 5.09 11.36
N GLY A 268 3.34 5.97 10.41
CA GLY A 268 3.23 7.41 10.65
C GLY A 268 2.08 7.76 11.59
N LEU A 269 0.89 7.21 11.35
CA LEU A 269 -0.32 7.52 12.13
C LEU A 269 -0.28 6.93 13.55
N MET A 270 0.42 5.81 13.76
CA MET A 270 0.55 5.22 15.10
C MET A 270 1.60 5.88 15.98
N HIS A 271 2.33 6.88 15.49
CA HIS A 271 3.44 7.44 16.25
C HIS A 271 2.90 8.25 17.45
N PRO A 272 3.11 7.80 18.71
CA PRO A 272 2.42 8.36 19.87
C PRO A 272 2.89 9.77 20.28
N ARG A 273 3.89 10.31 19.55
CA ARG A 273 4.53 11.60 19.83
C ARG A 273 4.17 12.66 18.80
N LEU A 274 3.48 12.29 17.72
CA LEU A 274 3.15 13.20 16.62
C LEU A 274 1.66 13.50 16.70
N GLY A 275 1.30 14.78 16.60
CA GLY A 275 -0.09 15.17 16.42
C GLY A 275 -0.62 14.72 15.05
N LEU A 276 -1.95 14.71 14.88
CA LEU A 276 -2.59 14.31 13.62
C LEU A 276 -2.08 15.14 12.41
N VAL A 277 -1.87 16.44 12.61
CA VAL A 277 -1.37 17.35 11.56
C VAL A 277 0.06 17.00 11.17
N GLU A 278 0.95 16.80 12.13
CA GLU A 278 2.36 16.40 11.87
C GLU A 278 2.42 15.04 11.16
N SER A 279 1.58 14.07 11.57
CA SER A 279 1.46 12.77 10.91
C SER A 279 0.97 12.89 9.46
N ALA A 280 -0.05 13.73 9.22
CA ALA A 280 -0.56 13.98 7.88
C ALA A 280 0.49 14.66 6.98
N LEU A 281 1.20 15.66 7.50
CA LEU A 281 2.29 16.33 6.78
C LEU A 281 3.46 15.38 6.50
N THR A 282 3.82 14.52 7.45
CA THR A 282 4.85 13.47 7.27
C THR A 282 4.53 12.60 6.06
N VAL A 283 3.28 12.13 5.97
CA VAL A 283 2.81 11.31 4.84
C VAL A 283 2.78 12.14 3.56
N ALA A 284 2.28 13.37 3.60
CA ALA A 284 2.17 14.24 2.42
C ALA A 284 3.55 14.58 1.83
N TYR A 285 4.52 14.93 2.66
CA TYR A 285 5.91 15.17 2.25
C TYR A 285 6.56 13.89 1.72
N GLY A 286 6.29 12.75 2.36
CA GLY A 286 6.74 11.44 1.89
C GLY A 286 6.24 11.11 0.48
N VAL A 287 4.95 11.32 0.23
CA VAL A 287 4.36 11.16 -1.10
C VAL A 287 4.93 12.19 -2.07
N GLY A 288 4.97 13.47 -1.72
CA GLY A 288 5.44 14.53 -2.60
C GLY A 288 6.87 14.32 -3.10
N LEU A 289 7.82 14.11 -2.19
CA LEU A 289 9.21 13.85 -2.55
C LEU A 289 9.37 12.53 -3.31
N GLY A 290 8.63 11.49 -2.90
CA GLY A 290 8.62 10.21 -3.61
C GLY A 290 8.03 10.30 -5.03
N LEU A 291 7.07 11.19 -5.28
CA LEU A 291 6.54 11.45 -6.63
C LEU A 291 7.59 12.12 -7.52
N VAL A 292 8.39 13.04 -6.97
CA VAL A 292 9.51 13.66 -7.70
C VAL A 292 10.55 12.61 -8.07
N LEU A 293 10.98 11.78 -7.12
CA LEU A 293 11.92 10.69 -7.40
C LEU A 293 11.34 9.68 -8.41
N GLY A 294 10.06 9.30 -8.26
CA GLY A 294 9.38 8.43 -9.22
C GLY A 294 9.30 9.03 -10.62
N TYR A 295 9.09 10.34 -10.74
CA TYR A 295 9.15 11.04 -12.03
C TYR A 295 10.54 10.92 -12.65
N LEU A 296 11.60 11.18 -11.88
CA LEU A 296 12.98 11.06 -12.35
C LEU A 296 13.29 9.64 -12.82
N VAL A 297 12.89 8.62 -12.05
CA VAL A 297 13.05 7.20 -12.44
C VAL A 297 12.34 6.90 -13.76
N ILE A 298 11.09 7.36 -13.93
CA ILE A 298 10.36 7.20 -15.19
C ILE A 298 11.11 7.88 -16.35
N ARG A 299 11.65 9.08 -16.15
CA ARG A 299 12.38 9.80 -17.21
C ARG A 299 13.67 9.09 -17.60
N VAL A 300 14.44 8.60 -16.62
CA VAL A 300 15.66 7.80 -16.87
C VAL A 300 15.30 6.50 -17.59
N ASP A 301 14.26 5.80 -17.15
CA ASP A 301 13.80 4.55 -17.76
C ASP A 301 13.38 4.74 -19.23
N LEU A 302 12.63 5.81 -19.53
CA LEU A 302 12.24 6.15 -20.90
C LEU A 302 13.43 6.61 -21.75
N ALA A 303 14.41 7.31 -21.19
CA ALA A 303 15.62 7.71 -21.91
C ALA A 303 16.47 6.49 -22.31
N LEU A 304 16.56 5.49 -21.43
CA LEU A 304 17.34 4.27 -21.64
C LEU A 304 16.60 3.23 -22.51
N THR A 305 15.28 3.12 -22.37
CA THR A 305 14.49 2.01 -22.94
C THR A 305 13.38 2.42 -23.91
N GLY A 306 13.17 3.72 -24.13
CA GLY A 306 12.13 4.24 -25.01
C GLY A 306 12.35 3.85 -26.47
N PRO A 307 11.28 3.55 -27.24
CA PRO A 307 11.42 3.23 -28.65
C PRO A 307 11.96 4.43 -29.42
N ARG A 308 13.08 4.24 -30.12
CA ARG A 308 13.63 5.24 -31.05
C ARG A 308 12.89 5.11 -32.39
N GLY A 309 12.23 6.17 -32.82
CA GLY A 309 11.53 6.23 -34.11
C GLY A 309 10.06 5.79 -34.11
N ALA A 310 9.39 5.97 -35.26
CA ALA A 310 8.00 5.55 -35.49
C ALA A 310 7.78 4.00 -35.52
N PRO A 311 8.71 3.18 -36.04
CA PRO A 311 8.53 1.72 -36.07
C PRO A 311 8.55 1.09 -34.67
N GLY A 312 9.45 1.57 -33.79
CA GLY A 312 9.55 1.09 -32.42
C GLY A 312 8.29 1.39 -31.59
N ARG A 313 7.63 2.53 -31.83
CA ARG A 313 6.35 2.88 -31.18
C ARG A 313 5.22 1.94 -31.58
N ARG A 314 5.12 1.59 -32.88
CA ARG A 314 4.11 0.63 -33.36
C ARG A 314 4.35 -0.79 -32.86
N ALA A 315 5.61 -1.22 -32.75
CA ALA A 315 5.96 -2.52 -32.17
C ALA A 315 5.64 -2.58 -30.66
N GLU A 316 5.86 -1.47 -29.94
CA GLU A 316 5.47 -1.36 -28.53
C GLU A 316 3.95 -1.41 -28.36
N GLU A 317 3.18 -0.68 -29.18
CA GLU A 317 1.71 -0.71 -29.20
C GLU A 317 1.15 -2.09 -29.57
N ALA A 318 1.78 -2.79 -30.52
CA ALA A 318 1.41 -4.16 -30.89
C ALA A 318 1.74 -5.17 -29.79
N SER A 319 2.78 -4.91 -28.98
CA SER A 319 3.18 -5.72 -27.82
C SER A 319 2.42 -5.36 -26.53
N ALA A 320 1.64 -4.28 -26.52
CA ALA A 320 0.85 -3.80 -25.38
C ALA A 320 -0.32 -4.77 -25.12
N LEU A 321 0.03 -5.92 -24.56
CA LEU A 321 -0.85 -7.05 -24.31
C LEU A 321 -1.80 -6.79 -23.13
N ARG A 322 -3.10 -6.82 -23.46
CA ARG A 322 -4.31 -6.96 -22.62
C ARG A 322 -4.49 -5.87 -21.54
N PRO A 323 -5.47 -4.96 -21.70
CA PRO A 323 -5.84 -4.01 -20.65
C PRO A 323 -6.13 -4.76 -19.35
N GLU A 324 -5.44 -4.40 -18.26
CA GLU A 324 -5.80 -4.96 -16.97
C GLU A 324 -7.26 -4.61 -16.63
N PRO A 325 -7.97 -5.51 -15.95
CA PRO A 325 -9.35 -5.28 -15.57
C PRO A 325 -9.45 -4.09 -14.60
N ARG A 326 -10.63 -3.44 -14.60
CA ARG A 326 -10.94 -2.32 -13.69
C ARG A 326 -10.70 -2.72 -12.23
N ARG A 327 -10.48 -1.73 -11.35
CA ARG A 327 -10.22 -1.90 -9.91
C ARG A 327 -11.15 -2.88 -9.20
N THR A 328 -12.43 -2.89 -9.58
CA THR A 328 -13.48 -3.70 -8.95
C THR A 328 -13.62 -5.11 -9.53
N ALA A 329 -12.74 -5.48 -10.48
CA ALA A 329 -12.70 -6.79 -11.11
C ALA A 329 -11.42 -7.55 -10.72
N PRO A 330 -11.47 -8.90 -10.68
CA PRO A 330 -10.32 -9.72 -10.35
C PRO A 330 -9.20 -9.56 -11.38
N LEU A 331 -7.95 -9.60 -10.93
CA LEU A 331 -6.75 -9.59 -11.79
C LEU A 331 -6.45 -10.92 -12.45
N LEU A 332 -6.83 -12.01 -11.79
CA LEU A 332 -6.62 -13.40 -12.21
C LEU A 332 -7.91 -13.97 -12.79
#